data_AF-A0A679JSJ4-F1
#
_entry.id   AF-A0A679JSJ4-F1
#
_cell.length_a   1.000
_cell.length_b   1.000
_cell.length_c   1.000
_cell.angle_alpha   90.00
_cell.angle_beta   90.00
_cell.angle_gamma   90.00
#
_symmetry.space_group_name_H-M   'P 1'
#
loop_
_entity.id
_entity.type
_entity.pdbx_description
1 polymer ?
#
loop_
_entity_poly.entity_id
_entity_poly.type
_entity_poly.pdbx_seq_one_letter_code
_entity_poly.pdbx_strand_id
1 'polypeptide(L)'
;MKLATTAALLGASMLAFTATTASAEIVCNSDGDCWHVKTRHTYAPELHLRVHPDDWKWRESDAAHHRWREHEGHGYWRGGVWVDL
;
A
#
# COMPACT_ATOMS: atom_id res chain seq x y z
N MET A 1 -18.31 -49.81 34.34
CA MET A 1 -18.95 -49.39 33.07
C MET A 1 -18.05 -48.34 32.45
N LYS A 2 -17.39 -48.66 31.34
CA LYS A 2 -16.44 -47.79 30.64
C LYS A 2 -17.23 -46.89 29.68
N LEU A 3 -17.20 -45.58 29.88
CA LEU A 3 -17.80 -44.60 28.99
C LEU A 3 -16.98 -44.56 27.69
N ALA A 4 -17.49 -45.24 26.67
CA ALA A 4 -16.91 -45.26 25.33
C ALA A 4 -17.12 -43.89 24.67
N THR A 5 -16.03 -43.13 24.61
CA THR A 5 -15.53 -42.41 23.42
C THR A 5 -16.50 -42.11 22.27
N THR A 6 -16.71 -40.81 22.08
CA THR A 6 -16.58 -40.06 20.81
C THR A 6 -17.64 -40.28 19.73
N ALA A 7 -18.59 -39.34 19.62
CA ALA A 7 -19.26 -39.02 18.37
C ALA A 7 -19.12 -37.51 18.12
N ALA A 8 -18.31 -37.20 17.12
CA ALA A 8 -17.95 -35.87 16.67
C ALA A 8 -19.15 -35.12 16.08
N LEU A 9 -19.37 -33.89 16.53
CA LEU A 9 -20.04 -32.86 15.73
C LEU A 9 -19.02 -31.75 15.51
N LEU A 10 -18.15 -31.99 14.52
CA LEU A 10 -17.30 -30.98 13.91
C LEU A 10 -18.18 -30.04 13.10
N GLY A 11 -18.19 -28.76 13.44
CA GLY A 11 -19.00 -27.77 12.73
C GLY A 11 -18.63 -26.34 13.09
N ALA A 12 -17.34 -26.04 13.18
CA ALA A 12 -16.85 -24.67 13.35
C ALA A 12 -16.24 -24.18 12.04
N SER A 13 -17.08 -23.75 11.10
CA SER A 13 -16.61 -22.97 9.95
C SER A 13 -16.63 -21.48 10.31
N MET A 14 -15.62 -21.04 11.07
CA MET A 14 -15.30 -19.62 11.17
C MET A 14 -14.59 -19.21 9.88
N LEU A 15 -15.34 -18.69 8.91
CA LEU A 15 -14.76 -17.98 7.78
C LEU A 15 -14.16 -16.68 8.32
N ALA A 16 -12.88 -16.73 8.68
CA ALA A 16 -12.10 -15.53 8.95
C ALA A 16 -11.95 -14.78 7.63
N PHE A 17 -12.83 -13.80 7.39
CA PHE A 17 -12.62 -12.81 6.35
C PHE A 17 -11.43 -11.96 6.76
N THR A 18 -10.24 -12.33 6.28
CA THR A 18 -9.09 -11.42 6.32
C THR A 18 -9.43 -10.27 5.39
N ALA A 19 -9.96 -9.18 5.94
CA ALA A 19 -10.05 -7.93 5.22
C ALA A 19 -8.61 -7.49 4.92
N THR A 20 -8.12 -7.82 3.72
CA THR A 20 -6.89 -7.23 3.22
C THR A 20 -7.20 -5.75 3.06
N THR A 21 -6.69 -4.90 3.95
CA THR A 21 -6.73 -3.46 3.72
C THR A 21 -6.02 -3.25 2.39
N ALA A 22 -6.78 -2.86 1.35
CA ALA A 22 -6.18 -2.41 0.10
C ALA A 22 -5.21 -1.31 0.49
N SER A 23 -3.92 -1.62 0.45
CA SER A 23 -2.89 -0.76 1.03
C SER A 23 -2.54 0.25 -0.05
N ALA A 24 -3.41 1.23 -0.23
CA ALA A 24 -3.16 2.35 -1.10
C ALA A 24 -2.30 3.37 -0.35
N GLU A 25 -1.22 3.82 -0.98
CA GLU A 25 -0.37 4.88 -0.46
C GLU A 25 -0.08 5.89 -1.58
N ILE A 26 0.25 7.11 -1.21
CA ILE A 26 0.76 8.14 -2.11
C ILE A 26 2.25 8.27 -1.86
N VAL A 27 3.05 8.14 -2.91
CA VAL A 27 4.50 8.31 -2.83
C VAL A 27 4.90 9.57 -3.57
N CYS A 28 5.73 10.42 -2.96
CA CYS A 28 6.25 11.64 -3.56
C CYS A 28 7.78 11.65 -3.55
N ASN A 29 8.39 12.10 -4.64
CA ASN A 29 9.84 12.34 -4.71
C ASN A 29 10.20 13.82 -4.39
N SER A 30 11.50 14.12 -4.37
CA SER A 30 12.00 15.49 -4.16
C SER A 30 11.72 16.46 -5.30
N ASP A 31 11.43 15.94 -6.49
CA ASP A 31 11.18 16.74 -7.69
C ASP A 31 9.71 17.21 -7.76
N GLY A 32 8.88 16.80 -6.81
CA GLY A 32 7.46 17.11 -6.73
C GLY A 32 6.57 16.15 -7.53
N ASP A 33 7.10 15.06 -8.11
CA ASP A 33 6.25 14.00 -8.66
C ASP A 33 5.66 13.17 -7.52
N CYS A 34 4.34 13.04 -7.51
CA CYS A 34 3.60 12.16 -6.61
C CYS A 34 2.80 11.13 -7.42
N TRP A 35 2.72 9.90 -6.93
CA TRP A 35 1.99 8.81 -7.58
C TRP A 35 1.29 7.92 -6.57
N HIS A 36 0.23 7.26 -7.01
CA HIS A 36 -0.48 6.29 -6.20
C HIS A 36 0.16 4.91 -6.34
N VAL A 37 0.23 4.16 -5.24
CA VAL A 37 0.57 2.74 -5.24
C VAL A 37 -0.58 1.95 -4.64
N LYS A 38 -0.91 0.80 -5.22
CA LYS A 38 -2.02 -0.06 -4.79
C LYS A 38 -1.66 -1.00 -3.65
N THR A 39 -0.37 -1.18 -3.42
CA THR A 39 0.19 -1.99 -2.35
C THR A 39 1.29 -1.23 -1.65
N ARG A 40 1.43 -1.47 -0.35
CA ARG A 40 2.50 -0.91 0.45
C ARG A 40 3.84 -1.50 0.01
N HIS A 41 4.78 -0.63 -0.33
CA HIS A 41 6.10 -1.02 -0.79
C HIS A 41 7.18 -0.50 0.16
N THR A 42 8.25 -1.27 0.33
CA THR A 42 9.43 -0.84 1.07
C THR A 42 10.42 -0.23 0.10
N TYR A 43 10.60 1.09 0.18
CA TYR A 43 11.58 1.81 -0.60
C TYR A 43 12.90 1.93 0.16
N ALA A 44 14.00 1.89 -0.58
CA ALA A 44 15.32 2.08 -0.01
C ALA A 44 15.50 3.56 0.43
N PRO A 45 16.06 3.85 1.62
CA PRO A 45 16.14 5.21 2.17
C PRO A 45 16.87 6.22 1.26
N GLU A 46 17.84 5.76 0.48
CA GLU A 46 18.62 6.54 -0.49
C GLU A 46 17.79 7.13 -1.64
N LEU A 47 16.57 6.63 -1.85
CA LEU A 47 15.66 7.19 -2.85
C LEU A 47 15.00 8.49 -2.38
N HIS A 48 15.08 8.81 -1.07
CA HIS A 48 14.51 10.01 -0.46
C HIS A 48 13.01 10.22 -0.78
N LEU A 49 12.26 9.12 -0.91
CA LEU A 49 10.83 9.14 -1.16
C LEU A 49 10.04 9.39 0.13
N ARG A 50 8.95 10.14 0.01
CA ARG A 50 7.98 10.33 1.09
C ARG A 50 6.73 9.52 0.79
N VAL A 51 6.35 8.67 1.74
CA VAL A 51 5.16 7.83 1.65
C VAL A 51 4.09 8.40 2.56
N HIS A 52 2.90 8.57 2.02
CA HIS A 52 1.73 9.14 2.65
C HIS A 52 0.55 8.17 2.55
N PRO A 53 -0.44 8.24 3.45
CA PRO A 53 -1.70 7.52 3.29
C PRO A 53 -2.45 7.99 2.02
N ASP A 54 -3.38 7.18 1.53
CA ASP A 54 -4.15 7.44 0.30
C ASP A 54 -5.08 8.67 0.37
N ASP A 55 -5.45 9.10 1.58
CA ASP A 55 -6.25 10.30 1.83
C ASP A 55 -5.42 11.59 1.90
N TRP A 56 -4.09 11.49 1.82
CA TRP A 56 -3.20 12.62 1.92
C TRP A 56 -3.35 13.58 0.73
N LYS A 57 -3.24 14.86 1.04
CA LYS A 57 -3.27 15.95 0.06
C LYS A 57 -2.19 16.95 0.41
N TRP A 58 -1.50 17.47 -0.60
CA TRP A 58 -0.64 18.63 -0.40
C TRP A 58 -1.45 19.87 -0.07
N ARG A 59 -0.79 20.85 0.55
CA ARG A 59 -1.39 22.15 0.85
C ARG A 59 -1.51 22.96 -0.45
N GLU A 60 -2.46 23.88 -0.48
CA GLU A 60 -2.67 24.74 -1.64
C GLU A 60 -1.44 25.63 -1.96
N SER A 61 -0.69 26.04 -0.92
CA SER A 61 0.59 26.74 -1.08
C SER A 61 1.63 25.95 -1.88
N ASP A 62 1.50 24.63 -1.92
CA ASP A 62 2.49 23.72 -2.49
C ASP A 62 2.02 23.15 -3.84
N ALA A 63 0.85 23.58 -4.32
CA ALA A 63 0.22 23.07 -5.54
C ALA A 63 1.04 23.38 -6.82
N ALA A 64 1.85 24.44 -6.81
CA ALA A 64 2.74 24.76 -7.93
C ALA A 64 4.00 23.87 -7.99
N HIS A 65 4.35 23.19 -6.89
CA HIS A 65 5.52 22.33 -6.80
C HIS A 65 5.19 20.86 -7.10
N HIS A 66 4.00 20.42 -6.69
CA HIS A 66 3.60 19.03 -6.82
C HIS A 66 2.83 18.77 -8.12
N ARG A 67 2.98 17.56 -8.66
CA ARG A 67 2.25 17.07 -9.82
C ARG A 67 1.97 15.59 -9.69
N TRP A 68 0.78 15.19 -10.11
CA TRP A 68 0.42 13.78 -10.19
C TRP A 68 1.08 13.12 -11.39
N ARG A 69 1.62 11.93 -11.15
CA ARG A 69 2.11 10.99 -12.16
C ARG A 69 1.51 9.64 -11.83
N GLU A 70 0.85 9.00 -12.78
CA GLU A 70 0.30 7.66 -12.55
C GLU A 70 1.14 6.62 -13.29
N HIS A 71 1.47 5.54 -12.60
CA HIS A 71 2.11 4.36 -13.17
C HIS A 71 1.72 3.13 -12.36
N GLU A 72 1.55 2.00 -13.04
CA GLU A 72 1.25 0.73 -12.40
C GLU A 72 2.53 -0.03 -12.02
N GLY A 73 2.50 -0.83 -10.97
CA GLY A 73 3.64 -1.66 -10.56
C GLY A 73 4.47 -1.07 -9.43
N HIS A 74 5.64 -1.68 -9.21
CA HIS A 74 6.56 -1.35 -8.12
C HIS A 74 7.77 -0.59 -8.67
N GLY A 75 7.92 0.67 -8.28
CA GLY A 75 8.94 1.54 -8.83
C GLY A 75 8.81 2.97 -8.34
N TYR A 76 9.55 3.88 -8.96
CA TYR A 76 9.57 5.29 -8.59
C TYR A 76 9.84 6.22 -9.75
N TRP A 77 9.38 7.47 -9.64
CA TRP A 77 9.70 8.53 -10.58
C TRP A 77 11.02 9.22 -10.24
N ARG A 78 11.89 9.41 -11.23
CA ARG A 78 13.12 10.21 -11.13
C ARG A 78 13.35 10.99 -12.41
N GLY A 79 13.47 12.32 -12.33
CA GLY A 79 13.71 13.14 -13.51
C GLY A 79 12.63 13.01 -14.59
N GLY A 80 11.39 12.74 -14.21
CA GLY A 80 10.27 12.54 -15.13
C GLY A 80 10.23 11.19 -15.86
N VAL A 81 11.03 10.21 -15.44
CA VAL A 81 11.02 8.83 -15.96
C VAL A 81 10.68 7.85 -14.84
N TRP A 82 9.89 6.82 -15.16
CA TRP A 82 9.59 5.71 -14.26
C TRP A 82 10.76 4.71 -14.22
N VAL A 83 11.11 4.27 -13.01
CA VAL A 83 12.15 3.26 -12.75
C VAL A 83 11.51 2.11 -11.98
N ASP A 84 11.44 0.93 -12.59
CA ASP A 84 10.96 -0.29 -11.95
C ASP A 84 11.96 -0.80 -10.88
N LEU A 85 11.42 -1.41 -9.81
CA LEU A 85 12.14 -1.98 -8.67
C LEU A 85 11.89 -3.48 -8.49
#